data_AF-A0A1F7X4X5-F1
#
_entry.id   AF-A0A1F7X4X5-F1
#
_cell.length_a   1.000
_cell.length_b   1.000
_cell.length_c   1.000
_cell.angle_alpha   90.00
_cell.angle_beta   90.00
_cell.angle_gamma   90.00
#
_symmetry.space_group_name_H-M   'P 1'
#
loop_
_entity.id
_entity.type
_entity.pdbx_description
1 polymer ?
#
loop_
_entity_poly.entity_id
_entity_poly.type
_entity_poly.pdbx_seq_one_letter_code
_entity_poly.pdbx_strand_id
1 'polypeptide(L)'
;MKGKRKFIIVGLILVIAIGFALAVWKFGYLGKVTPEETHSTPKTENNISADFPDDFPIYPGATLKSSSSTETDGKKGISALWTTADPQDKVAEFFKSNLEALGWKITNSFGGKGFSNYSFEKELVKGFIGVGVGEKGTTAISVTLGIE
;
A
#
# COMPACT_ATOMS: atom_id res chain seq x y z
N MET A 1 -34.81 27.50 -6.96
CA MET A 1 -35.18 26.09 -7.21
C MET A 1 -34.13 25.45 -8.12
N LYS A 2 -33.65 24.25 -7.73
CA LYS A 2 -33.13 23.10 -8.51
C LYS A 2 -32.49 23.37 -9.91
N GLY A 3 -31.30 22.86 -10.27
CA GLY A 3 -30.50 21.85 -9.59
C GLY A 3 -29.25 21.38 -10.35
N LYS A 4 -28.42 20.69 -9.55
CA LYS A 4 -27.53 19.55 -9.83
C LYS A 4 -26.37 19.76 -10.81
N ARG A 5 -25.26 20.22 -10.22
CA ARG A 5 -23.89 20.16 -10.76
C ARG A 5 -23.48 18.70 -10.98
N LYS A 6 -23.20 18.33 -12.24
CA LYS A 6 -22.64 17.04 -12.65
C LYS A 6 -21.11 17.10 -12.64
N PHE A 7 -20.42 17.13 -11.50
CA PHE A 7 -18.95 17.08 -11.49
C PHE A 7 -18.39 16.62 -10.14
N ILE A 8 -18.61 15.37 -9.72
CA ILE A 8 -17.88 14.79 -8.56
C ILE A 8 -17.74 13.27 -8.73
N ILE A 9 -16.97 12.77 -9.70
CA ILE A 9 -16.47 11.38 -9.65
C ILE A 9 -14.99 11.27 -10.07
N VAL A 10 -14.41 12.26 -10.76
CA VAL A 10 -13.03 12.14 -11.29
C VAL A 10 -11.94 12.53 -10.28
N GLY A 11 -12.30 13.01 -9.08
CA GLY A 11 -11.35 13.66 -8.17
C GLY A 11 -10.57 12.77 -7.18
N LEU A 12 -10.96 11.52 -6.94
CA LEU A 12 -10.43 10.78 -5.78
C LEU A 12 -9.23 9.85 -6.08
N ILE A 13 -8.96 9.52 -7.34
CA ILE A 13 -7.89 8.58 -7.71
C ILE A 13 -6.53 9.28 -7.89
N LEU A 14 -6.51 10.59 -8.16
CA LEU A 14 -5.28 11.34 -8.43
C LEU A 14 -4.51 11.80 -7.17
N VAL A 15 -5.12 11.78 -5.99
CA VAL A 15 -4.45 12.22 -4.74
C VAL A 15 -3.53 11.13 -4.16
N ILE A 16 -3.77 9.85 -4.49
CA ILE A 16 -3.06 8.72 -3.87
C ILE A 16 -1.64 8.57 -4.46
N ALA A 17 -1.43 8.88 -5.74
CA ALA A 17 -0.09 8.88 -6.35
C ALA A 17 0.80 10.02 -5.81
N ILE A 18 0.21 11.17 -5.47
CA ILE A 18 0.93 12.30 -4.85
C ILE A 18 1.33 11.94 -3.40
N GLY A 19 0.53 11.13 -2.71
CA GLY A 19 0.85 10.62 -1.37
C GLY A 19 2.14 9.80 -1.33
N PHE A 20 2.44 9.00 -2.35
CA PHE A 20 3.67 8.21 -2.40
C PHE A 20 4.91 9.12 -2.62
N ALA A 21 4.82 10.09 -3.52
CA ALA A 21 5.90 11.07 -3.73
C ALA A 21 6.13 11.97 -2.49
N LEU A 22 5.06 12.40 -1.80
CA LEU A 22 5.16 13.19 -0.58
C LEU A 22 5.63 12.37 0.62
N ALA A 23 5.26 11.10 0.74
CA ALA A 23 5.78 10.21 1.78
C ALA A 23 7.29 9.97 1.60
N VAL A 24 7.74 9.76 0.35
CA VAL A 24 9.17 9.65 0.02
C VAL A 24 9.91 10.99 0.26
N TRP A 25 9.27 12.14 -0.02
CA TRP A 25 9.89 13.46 0.20
C TRP A 25 9.89 13.91 1.67
N LYS A 26 8.85 13.57 2.46
CA LYS A 26 8.75 13.85 3.89
C LYS A 26 9.71 13.00 4.73
N PHE A 27 9.99 11.75 4.33
CA PHE A 27 10.99 10.91 4.99
C PHE A 27 12.42 11.43 4.81
N GLY A 28 12.74 12.05 3.66
CA GLY A 28 14.06 12.64 3.41
C GLY A 28 14.37 13.93 4.18
N TYR A 29 13.38 14.64 4.74
CA TYR A 29 13.57 15.94 5.38
C TYR A 29 13.42 15.94 6.92
N LEU A 30 12.81 14.92 7.52
CA LEU A 30 12.80 14.75 8.97
C LEU A 30 14.04 13.98 9.43
N GLY A 31 15.18 14.66 9.34
CA GLY A 31 16.41 14.21 9.97
C GLY A 31 16.19 13.99 11.47
N LYS A 32 16.61 12.79 11.92
CA LYS A 32 16.74 12.33 13.31
C LYS A 32 15.44 11.89 14.00
N VAL A 33 15.03 10.66 13.72
CA VAL A 33 14.44 9.81 14.75
C VAL A 33 15.49 8.75 15.09
N THR A 34 15.99 8.79 16.32
CA THR A 34 16.96 7.85 16.87
C THR A 34 16.42 6.42 16.73
N PRO A 35 17.13 5.46 16.12
CA PRO A 35 16.70 4.08 16.13
C PRO A 35 16.95 3.51 17.52
N GLU A 36 15.88 3.26 18.27
CA GLU A 36 15.96 2.32 19.39
C GLU A 36 16.10 0.92 18.78
N GLU A 37 17.31 0.36 18.85
CA GLU A 37 17.60 -1.01 18.42
C GLU A 37 16.87 -2.00 19.33
N THR A 38 15.62 -2.32 19.00
CA THR A 38 14.97 -3.52 19.52
C THR A 38 15.35 -4.68 18.61
N HIS A 39 16.33 -5.47 19.04
CA HIS A 39 16.57 -6.82 18.53
C HIS A 39 15.27 -7.63 18.59
N SER A 40 14.58 -7.78 17.45
CA SER A 40 13.47 -8.70 17.31
C SER A 40 13.79 -9.70 16.21
N THR A 41 13.92 -10.95 16.63
CA THR A 41 13.94 -12.17 15.82
C THR A 41 12.82 -12.17 14.76
N PRO A 42 12.99 -12.86 13.61
CA PRO A 42 11.99 -12.88 12.56
C PRO A 42 10.75 -13.65 13.03
N LYS A 43 9.70 -12.90 13.38
CA LYS A 43 8.32 -13.38 13.49
C LYS A 43 7.45 -12.50 12.62
N THR A 44 7.22 -12.97 11.41
CA THR A 44 6.13 -12.56 10.51
C THR A 44 4.80 -12.62 11.27
N GLU A 45 3.87 -11.69 11.00
CA GLU A 45 2.43 -11.66 11.34
C GLU A 45 1.89 -10.72 12.45
N ASN A 46 2.63 -10.32 13.48
CA ASN A 46 1.90 -9.94 14.71
C ASN A 46 1.23 -8.54 14.86
N ASN A 47 1.14 -7.65 13.86
CA ASN A 47 0.49 -6.33 14.07
C ASN A 47 -0.12 -5.67 12.81
N ILE A 48 -0.60 -6.45 11.84
CA ILE A 48 -1.43 -5.85 10.78
C ILE A 48 -2.80 -5.49 11.38
N SER A 49 -3.42 -4.39 10.94
CA SER A 49 -4.77 -4.03 11.39
C SER A 49 -5.72 -5.23 11.28
N ALA A 50 -6.50 -5.51 12.32
CA ALA A 50 -7.41 -6.66 12.37
C ALA A 50 -8.46 -6.67 11.24
N ASP A 51 -8.64 -5.53 10.57
CA ASP A 51 -9.56 -5.38 9.45
C ASP A 51 -8.95 -5.72 8.09
N PHE A 52 -7.64 -6.02 8.05
CA PHE A 52 -6.94 -6.33 6.80
C PHE A 52 -7.43 -7.68 6.25
N PRO A 53 -7.78 -7.79 4.95
CA PRO A 53 -8.32 -9.03 4.41
C PRO A 53 -7.34 -10.20 4.53
N ASP A 54 -7.82 -11.32 5.09
CA ASP A 54 -7.02 -12.54 5.31
C ASP A 54 -6.53 -13.18 4.00
N ASP A 55 -7.23 -12.91 2.89
CA ASP A 55 -6.95 -13.41 1.56
C ASP A 55 -6.12 -12.44 0.70
N PHE A 56 -5.66 -11.32 1.29
CA PHE A 56 -4.73 -10.42 0.63
C PHE A 56 -3.29 -10.97 0.73
N PRO A 57 -2.55 -11.07 -0.38
CA PRO A 57 -1.20 -11.64 -0.35
C PRO A 57 -0.23 -10.74 0.43
N ILE A 58 0.48 -11.32 1.41
CA ILE A 58 1.56 -10.62 2.14
C ILE A 58 2.92 -11.12 1.64
N TYR A 59 3.83 -10.20 1.33
CA TYR A 59 5.16 -10.57 0.83
C TYR A 59 5.98 -11.30 1.91
N PRO A 60 6.44 -12.54 1.67
CA PRO A 60 7.24 -13.28 2.65
C PRO A 60 8.55 -12.56 2.99
N GLY A 61 8.89 -12.50 4.29
CA GLY A 61 10.11 -11.84 4.75
C GLY A 61 10.06 -10.30 4.75
N ALA A 62 8.91 -9.69 4.42
CA ALA A 62 8.72 -8.25 4.60
C ALA A 62 8.50 -7.90 6.08
N THR A 63 9.12 -6.81 6.52
CA THR A 63 8.97 -6.25 7.88
C THR A 63 7.92 -5.16 7.86
N LEU A 64 6.85 -5.32 8.66
CA LEU A 64 5.82 -4.29 8.83
C LEU A 64 6.43 -3.06 9.54
N LYS A 65 6.20 -1.87 8.98
CA LYS A 65 6.65 -0.59 9.52
C LYS A 65 5.50 0.21 10.12
N SER A 66 4.34 0.18 9.49
CA SER A 66 3.13 0.82 10.01
C SER A 66 1.88 0.14 9.48
N SER A 67 0.81 0.17 10.26
CA SER A 67 -0.54 -0.19 9.83
C SER A 67 -1.55 0.67 10.55
N SER A 68 -2.60 1.09 9.86
CA SER A 68 -3.69 1.88 10.42
C SER A 68 -5.00 1.56 9.72
N SER A 69 -6.11 1.75 10.43
CA SER A 69 -7.45 1.76 9.85
C SER A 69 -8.16 3.05 10.22
N THR A 70 -9.04 3.51 9.33
CA THR A 70 -9.88 4.70 9.49
C THR A 70 -11.28 4.37 9.03
N GLU A 71 -12.30 4.94 9.66
CA GLU A 71 -13.69 4.79 9.24
C GLU A 71 -14.33 6.17 9.10
N THR A 72 -14.89 6.46 7.92
CA THR A 72 -15.54 7.74 7.61
C THR A 72 -16.78 7.46 6.77
N ASP A 73 -17.93 8.00 7.17
CA ASP A 73 -19.22 7.85 6.46
C ASP A 73 -19.58 6.38 6.16
N GLY A 74 -19.25 5.46 7.09
CA GLY A 74 -19.48 4.02 6.95
C GLY A 74 -18.52 3.31 5.99
N LYS A 75 -17.52 4.00 5.44
CA LYS A 75 -16.47 3.41 4.62
C LYS A 75 -15.21 3.19 5.44
N LYS A 76 -14.66 1.98 5.36
CA LYS A 76 -13.42 1.63 6.06
C LYS A 76 -12.23 1.76 5.10
N GLY A 77 -11.21 2.50 5.55
CA GLY A 77 -9.92 2.61 4.91
C GLY A 77 -8.87 1.87 5.74
N ILE A 78 -7.98 1.14 5.07
CA ILE A 78 -6.86 0.44 5.72
C ILE A 78 -5.60 0.81 4.96
N SER A 79 -4.53 1.08 5.70
CA SER A 79 -3.21 1.34 5.13
C SER A 79 -2.17 0.52 5.86
N ALA A 80 -1.20 0.02 5.12
CA ALA A 80 -0.07 -0.70 5.68
C ALA A 80 1.19 -0.50 4.84
N LEU A 81 2.33 -0.41 5.53
CA LEU A 81 3.64 -0.18 4.95
C LEU A 81 4.59 -1.26 5.43
N TRP A 82 5.25 -1.91 4.50
CA TRP A 82 6.33 -2.86 4.76
C TRP A 82 7.62 -2.47 4.06
N THR A 83 8.73 -3.05 4.52
CA THR A 83 10.01 -3.03 3.82
C THR A 83 10.59 -4.43 3.71
N THR A 84 11.28 -4.73 2.62
CA THR A 84 12.06 -5.97 2.44
C THR A 84 13.44 -5.65 1.85
N ALA A 85 14.41 -6.53 2.06
CA ALA A 85 15.72 -6.47 1.41
C ALA A 85 15.69 -7.02 -0.02
N ASP A 86 14.59 -7.67 -0.41
CA ASP A 86 14.45 -8.25 -1.74
C ASP A 86 14.32 -7.16 -2.85
N PRO A 87 14.79 -7.45 -4.07
CA PRO A 87 14.67 -6.53 -5.21
C PRO A 87 13.23 -6.12 -5.55
N GLN A 88 13.06 -4.88 -6.00
CA GLN A 88 11.75 -4.27 -6.27
C GLN A 88 10.94 -5.03 -7.33
N ASP A 89 11.60 -5.51 -8.38
CA ASP A 89 11.01 -6.29 -9.48
C ASP A 89 10.45 -7.64 -9.01
N LYS A 90 11.22 -8.38 -8.21
CA LYS A 90 10.79 -9.62 -7.57
C LYS A 90 9.54 -9.40 -6.70
N VAL A 91 9.53 -8.30 -5.94
CA VAL A 91 8.38 -7.95 -5.07
C VAL A 91 7.15 -7.57 -5.91
N ALA A 92 7.33 -6.79 -6.97
CA ALA A 92 6.23 -6.41 -7.85
C ALA A 92 5.60 -7.62 -8.57
N GLU A 93 6.42 -8.53 -9.09
CA GLU A 93 5.96 -9.76 -9.74
C GLU A 93 5.20 -10.67 -8.79
N PHE A 94 5.64 -10.78 -7.53
CA PHE A 94 4.92 -11.50 -6.49
C PHE A 94 3.50 -10.97 -6.33
N PHE A 95 3.33 -9.65 -6.15
CA PHE A 95 2.01 -9.07 -5.93
C PHE A 95 1.12 -9.20 -7.16
N LYS A 96 1.66 -8.95 -8.36
CA LYS A 96 0.89 -9.12 -9.59
C LYS A 96 0.32 -10.54 -9.69
N SER A 97 1.18 -11.55 -9.54
CA SER A 97 0.79 -12.95 -9.71
C SER A 97 -0.14 -13.45 -8.62
N ASN A 98 0.12 -13.10 -7.36
CA ASN A 98 -0.67 -13.58 -6.23
C ASN A 98 -2.02 -12.87 -6.12
N LEU A 99 -2.10 -11.58 -6.47
CA LEU A 99 -3.40 -10.89 -6.55
C LEU A 99 -4.31 -11.62 -7.55
N GLU A 100 -3.83 -11.85 -8.76
CA GLU A 100 -4.60 -12.54 -9.80
C GLU A 100 -4.97 -13.98 -9.39
N ALA A 101 -4.02 -14.73 -8.83
CA ALA A 101 -4.25 -16.11 -8.37
C ALA A 101 -5.28 -16.20 -7.23
N LEU A 102 -5.37 -15.18 -6.37
CA LEU A 102 -6.31 -15.11 -5.25
C LEU A 102 -7.64 -14.42 -5.64
N GLY A 103 -7.86 -14.20 -6.93
CA GLY A 103 -9.12 -13.65 -7.45
C GLY A 103 -9.27 -12.13 -7.33
N TRP A 104 -8.20 -11.42 -6.99
CA TRP A 104 -8.15 -9.97 -7.09
C TRP A 104 -7.94 -9.56 -8.54
N LYS A 105 -8.81 -8.70 -9.05
CA LYS A 105 -8.70 -8.20 -10.41
C LYS A 105 -7.86 -6.94 -10.42
N ILE A 106 -6.73 -6.96 -11.12
CA ILE A 106 -5.93 -5.77 -11.40
C ILE A 106 -6.68 -4.90 -12.41
N THR A 107 -7.09 -3.70 -12.01
CA THR A 107 -7.84 -2.75 -12.84
C THR A 107 -6.95 -1.71 -13.50
N ASN A 108 -5.78 -1.44 -12.92
CA ASN A 108 -4.78 -0.56 -13.49
C ASN A 108 -3.38 -1.00 -13.05
N SER A 109 -2.40 -0.79 -13.91
CA SER A 109 -0.99 -1.07 -13.64
C SER A 109 -0.15 0.02 -14.27
N PHE A 110 0.69 0.68 -13.48
CA PHE A 110 1.69 1.61 -13.99
C PHE A 110 2.99 1.45 -13.21
N GLY A 111 4.12 1.67 -13.88
CA GLY A 111 5.41 1.42 -13.29
C GLY A 111 6.54 1.91 -14.18
N GLY A 112 7.76 1.78 -13.67
CA GLY A 112 8.98 2.13 -14.36
C GLY A 112 10.19 1.61 -13.60
N LYS A 113 11.37 2.13 -13.93
CA LYS A 113 12.59 1.73 -13.24
C LYS A 113 12.49 2.09 -11.75
N GLY A 114 12.51 1.07 -10.90
CA GLY A 114 12.52 1.21 -9.43
C GLY A 114 11.16 1.45 -8.79
N PHE A 115 10.05 1.34 -9.53
CA PHE A 115 8.72 1.33 -8.93
C PHE A 115 7.67 0.60 -9.77
N SER A 116 6.64 0.09 -9.12
CA SER A 116 5.47 -0.54 -9.73
C SER A 116 4.25 -0.26 -8.87
N ASN A 117 3.12 0.01 -9.52
CA ASN A 117 1.86 0.31 -8.86
C ASN A 117 0.73 -0.47 -9.51
N TYR A 118 -0.13 -1.06 -8.69
CA TYR A 118 -1.31 -1.79 -9.13
C TYR A 118 -2.54 -1.26 -8.41
N SER A 119 -3.58 -0.90 -9.15
CA SER A 119 -4.94 -0.78 -8.62
C SER A 119 -5.64 -2.12 -8.80
N PHE A 120 -6.37 -2.56 -7.79
CA PHE A 120 -7.05 -3.86 -7.80
C PHE A 120 -8.39 -3.79 -7.09
N GLU A 121 -9.26 -4.75 -7.39
CA GLU A 121 -10.59 -4.87 -6.80
C GLU A 121 -10.95 -6.33 -6.55
N LYS A 122 -11.70 -6.57 -5.48
CA LYS A 122 -12.37 -7.84 -5.20
C LYS A 122 -13.62 -7.55 -4.38
N GLU A 123 -14.78 -7.91 -4.92
CA GLU A 123 -16.09 -7.66 -4.30
C GLU A 123 -16.29 -6.18 -3.90
N LEU A 124 -16.39 -5.89 -2.61
CA LEU A 124 -16.55 -4.54 -2.04
C LEU A 124 -15.22 -3.87 -1.70
N VAL A 125 -14.09 -4.56 -1.92
CA VAL A 125 -12.75 -4.04 -1.63
C VAL A 125 -12.13 -3.49 -2.89
N LYS A 126 -11.72 -2.23 -2.84
CA LYS A 126 -10.88 -1.59 -3.86
C LYS A 126 -9.57 -1.17 -3.22
N GLY A 127 -8.47 -1.38 -3.90
CA GLY A 127 -7.17 -1.11 -3.34
C GLY A 127 -6.15 -0.63 -4.33
N PHE A 128 -5.05 -0.20 -3.76
CA PHE A 128 -3.86 0.21 -4.47
C PHE A 128 -2.64 -0.31 -3.72
N ILE A 129 -1.67 -0.83 -4.46
CA ILE A 129 -0.37 -1.20 -3.95
C ILE A 129 0.71 -0.48 -4.73
N GLY A 130 1.65 0.11 -4.01
CA GLY A 130 2.89 0.64 -4.54
C GLY A 130 4.09 -0.14 -4.02
N VAL A 131 4.94 -0.58 -4.95
CA VAL A 131 6.20 -1.26 -4.68
C VAL A 131 7.29 -0.37 -5.24
N GLY A 132 8.23 0.09 -4.41
CA GLY A 132 9.26 1.02 -4.85
C GLY A 132 10.57 0.84 -4.11
N VAL A 133 11.66 1.32 -4.69
CA VAL A 133 12.95 1.38 -4.00
C VAL A 133 12.84 2.38 -2.84
N GLY A 134 13.01 1.88 -1.63
CA GLY A 134 13.06 2.64 -0.38
C GLY A 134 14.48 3.03 0.00
N GLU A 135 14.65 3.43 1.26
CA GLU A 135 15.95 3.85 1.79
C GLU A 135 16.95 2.70 1.84
N LYS A 136 18.24 3.04 1.72
CA LYS A 136 19.37 2.10 1.82
C LYS A 136 19.27 0.89 0.86
N GLY A 137 18.57 1.03 -0.27
CA GLY A 137 18.41 -0.03 -1.27
C GLY A 137 17.39 -1.11 -0.89
N THR A 138 16.58 -0.90 0.15
CA THR A 138 15.45 -1.76 0.47
C THR A 138 14.29 -1.53 -0.50
N THR A 139 13.35 -2.46 -0.58
CA THR A 139 12.08 -2.25 -1.28
C THR A 139 10.98 -1.92 -0.27
N ALA A 140 10.29 -0.81 -0.47
CA ALA A 140 9.10 -0.41 0.27
C ALA A 140 7.84 -0.91 -0.44
N ILE A 141 6.88 -1.40 0.36
CA ILE A 141 5.58 -1.89 -0.09
C ILE A 141 4.51 -1.10 0.66
N SER A 142 3.73 -0.28 -0.05
CA SER A 142 2.61 0.47 0.52
C SER A 142 1.31 -0.08 -0.03
N VAL A 143 0.40 -0.48 0.85
CA VAL A 143 -0.95 -0.95 0.48
C VAL A 143 -1.98 -0.02 1.10
N THR A 144 -2.97 0.35 0.32
CA THR A 144 -4.19 1.01 0.79
C THR A 144 -5.40 0.25 0.27
N LEU A 145 -6.33 -0.06 1.17
CA LEU A 145 -7.60 -0.72 0.88
C LEU A 145 -8.75 0.18 1.31
N GLY A 146 -9.78 0.25 0.48
CA GLY A 146 -11.08 0.84 0.81
C GLY A 146 -12.14 -0.25 0.74
N ILE A 147 -12.96 -0.31 1.77
CA ILE A 147 -14.08 -1.24 1.92
C ILE A 147 -15.37 -0.40 1.90
N GLU A 148 -16.26 -0.71 0.96
CA GLU A 148 -17.55 -0.04 0.75
C GLU A 148 -18.74 -0.82 1.32
#